data_AF-A0A2N0H4B2-F1
#
_entry.id   AF-A0A2N0H4B2-F1
#
_cell.length_a   1.000
_cell.length_b   1.000
_cell.length_c   1.000
_cell.angle_alpha   90.00
_cell.angle_beta   90.00
_cell.angle_gamma   90.00
#
_symmetry.space_group_name_H-M   'P 1'
#
loop_
_entity.id
_entity.type
_entity.pdbx_description
1 polymer ?
#
loop_
_entity_poly.entity_id
_entity_poly.type
_entity_poly.pdbx_seq_one_letter_code
_entity_poly.pdbx_strand_id
1 'polypeptide(L)'
;MRHNFVSPEVLASRFTAMEALLRFPATVGALDLNSVAGDLDSISASLSSSNAAVAYAAFAGMTRIAGTLAQWHDAVIGALPDADRFLRSAKARYQPWLREYESQCAANKFVHASASLPDVSSLDDAVRFVNAIGAVPLPIGVLAQDRPFAGDYGAQSKTESEAEPLQLTVAFLKFEIDSVGVQDIHQLTPGEVHDLELEIRVSRWPVEQSELKLIPYSVELASTYDFPSFSFPRPHGEPPYILRQRGRALLKATQGLHARPFEFKYAAEFLPPKTEQPVAVVGHRTLLIDGTDPSRTICGYPAMDQRLLEVRNTLRRTPQLPELELRDFLMVLAPLFNLAGSAVQDALFPGKHSEAEFQQEVRAALRRVPSIGVELEEHASAAGGITDLSFRGIPIELKVERSVLFSLQKAGRFLSQTASYAVAKGKTTGVLCILDCSEKNGPPRDPAQLIAIQSAENGVRICVLVVQGNLLKPSALSR
;
A
#
# COMPACT_ATOMS: atom_id res chain seq x y z
N MET A 1 -4.88 34.63 -24.04
CA MET A 1 -3.95 33.50 -24.29
C MET A 1 -4.37 32.33 -23.41
N ARG A 2 -4.66 31.17 -24.02
CA ARG A 2 -5.07 29.95 -23.31
C ARG A 2 -3.81 29.25 -22.78
N HIS A 3 -3.58 29.25 -21.48
CA HIS A 3 -2.56 28.38 -20.89
C HIS A 3 -3.18 27.02 -20.59
N ASN A 4 -2.94 26.05 -21.47
CA ASN A 4 -3.17 24.64 -21.21
C ASN A 4 -2.08 24.18 -20.24
N PHE A 5 -2.39 24.02 -18.96
CA PHE A 5 -1.43 23.52 -17.98
C PHE A 5 -1.47 21.98 -17.95
N VAL A 6 -0.32 21.34 -18.21
CA VAL A 6 -0.06 19.98 -17.77
C VAL A 6 0.37 20.07 -16.31
N SER A 7 -0.31 19.41 -15.36
CA SER A 7 0.12 19.44 -13.96
C SER A 7 1.50 18.79 -13.83
N PRO A 8 2.43 19.38 -13.06
CA PRO A 8 3.71 18.75 -12.70
C PRO A 8 3.53 17.34 -12.12
N GLU A 9 2.44 17.07 -11.41
CA GLU A 9 2.13 15.76 -10.81
C GLU A 9 1.82 14.69 -11.86
N VAL A 10 1.06 15.05 -12.91
CA VAL A 10 0.74 14.14 -14.04
C VAL A 10 2.00 13.72 -14.78
N LEU A 11 2.94 14.65 -14.94
CA LEU A 11 4.23 14.37 -15.55
C LEU A 11 5.10 13.53 -14.61
N ALA A 12 5.12 13.83 -13.31
CA ALA A 12 5.94 13.13 -12.33
C ALA A 12 5.61 11.63 -12.27
N SER A 13 4.37 11.24 -11.97
CA SER A 13 4.02 9.81 -11.84
C SER A 13 4.15 9.06 -13.17
N ARG A 14 3.88 9.72 -14.30
CA ARG A 14 4.17 9.18 -15.64
C ARG A 14 5.65 8.90 -15.83
N PHE A 15 6.51 9.89 -15.58
CA PHE A 15 7.95 9.74 -15.76
C PHE A 15 8.51 8.69 -14.81
N THR A 16 8.06 8.67 -13.55
CA THR A 16 8.43 7.65 -12.57
C THR A 16 8.07 6.25 -13.06
N ALA A 17 6.85 6.03 -13.56
CA ALA A 17 6.45 4.74 -14.11
C ALA A 17 7.29 4.34 -15.33
N MET A 18 7.44 5.25 -16.30
CA MET A 18 8.22 4.98 -17.52
C MET A 18 9.69 4.68 -17.20
N GLU A 19 10.32 5.47 -16.33
CA GLU A 19 11.72 5.29 -15.94
C GLU A 19 11.92 3.98 -15.17
N ALA A 20 10.99 3.62 -14.28
CA ALA A 20 11.06 2.35 -13.57
C ALA A 20 10.96 1.15 -14.51
N LEU A 21 10.06 1.20 -15.50
CA LEU A 21 9.88 0.11 -16.46
C LEU A 21 11.03 0.04 -17.48
N LEU A 22 11.50 1.18 -18.00
CA LEU A 22 12.59 1.25 -19.00
C LEU A 22 13.98 0.92 -18.45
N ARG A 23 14.17 1.03 -17.13
CA ARG A 23 15.43 0.70 -16.46
C ARG A 23 15.39 -0.63 -15.73
N PHE A 24 14.31 -1.40 -15.86
CA PHE A 24 14.24 -2.75 -15.32
C PHE A 24 15.33 -3.64 -15.97
N PRO A 25 16.13 -4.38 -15.18
CA PRO A 25 15.96 -4.67 -13.74
C PRO A 25 16.69 -3.74 -12.76
N ALA A 26 17.45 -2.74 -13.22
CA ALA A 26 18.35 -1.93 -12.39
C ALA A 26 17.69 -1.02 -11.33
N THR A 27 16.40 -0.68 -11.45
CA THR A 27 15.73 0.34 -10.61
C THR A 27 14.52 -0.17 -9.83
N VAL A 28 14.08 -1.41 -10.01
CA VAL A 28 12.78 -1.87 -9.48
C VAL A 28 12.83 -2.35 -8.02
N GLY A 29 14.03 -2.47 -7.43
CA GLY A 29 14.17 -2.78 -6.00
C GLY A 29 13.79 -1.65 -5.03
N ALA A 30 13.62 -0.41 -5.50
CA ALA A 30 13.39 0.77 -4.64
C ALA A 30 12.01 1.44 -4.82
N LEU A 31 11.24 1.08 -5.85
CA LEU A 31 9.97 1.73 -6.22
C LEU A 31 8.79 0.77 -6.11
N ASP A 32 7.74 1.18 -5.39
CA ASP A 32 6.49 0.44 -5.33
C ASP A 32 5.66 0.67 -6.60
N LEU A 33 5.81 -0.22 -7.58
CA LEU A 33 5.07 -0.16 -8.85
C LEU A 33 3.54 -0.26 -8.67
N ASN A 34 3.04 -0.77 -7.53
CA ASN A 34 1.60 -0.75 -7.27
C ASN A 34 1.12 0.65 -6.87
N SER A 35 1.88 1.35 -6.03
CA SER A 35 1.62 2.75 -5.68
C SER A 35 1.66 3.63 -6.94
N VAL A 36 2.68 3.45 -7.79
CA VAL A 36 2.80 4.18 -9.06
C VAL A 36 1.60 3.90 -9.98
N ALA A 37 1.11 2.66 -10.03
CA ALA A 37 -0.09 2.33 -10.78
C ALA A 37 -1.36 2.98 -10.19
N GLY A 38 -1.46 3.12 -8.87
CA GLY A 38 -2.55 3.85 -8.20
C GLY A 38 -2.56 5.34 -8.58
N ASP A 39 -1.39 5.97 -8.65
CA ASP A 39 -1.26 7.36 -9.11
C ASP A 39 -1.69 7.49 -10.58
N LEU A 40 -1.29 6.55 -11.44
CA LEU A 40 -1.69 6.54 -12.86
C LEU A 40 -3.20 6.38 -13.05
N ASP A 41 -3.86 5.56 -12.23
CA ASP A 41 -5.33 5.45 -12.24
C ASP A 41 -6.00 6.75 -11.79
N SER A 42 -5.43 7.43 -10.79
CA SER A 42 -5.92 8.73 -10.32
C SER A 42 -5.77 9.80 -11.40
N ILE A 43 -4.62 9.81 -12.10
CA ILE A 43 -4.38 10.66 -13.26
C ILE A 43 -5.40 10.36 -14.36
N SER A 44 -5.59 9.09 -14.71
CA SER A 44 -6.54 8.65 -15.74
C SER A 44 -7.93 9.26 -15.51
N ALA A 45 -8.41 9.24 -14.27
CA ALA A 45 -9.71 9.81 -13.90
C ALA A 45 -9.79 11.32 -14.17
N SER A 46 -8.69 12.06 -13.99
CA SER A 46 -8.61 13.52 -14.10
C SER A 46 -8.39 14.08 -15.53
N LEU A 47 -8.07 13.22 -16.50
CA LEU A 47 -7.76 13.67 -17.87
C LEU A 47 -9.02 14.07 -18.63
N SER A 48 -9.05 15.22 -19.30
CA SER A 48 -10.18 15.67 -20.12
C SER A 48 -10.47 14.79 -21.36
N SER A 49 -9.48 14.08 -21.89
CA SER A 49 -9.61 13.22 -23.08
C SER A 49 -9.93 11.78 -22.68
N SER A 50 -11.01 11.20 -23.24
CA SER A 50 -11.40 9.80 -23.00
C SER A 50 -10.32 8.83 -23.49
N ASN A 51 -9.75 9.09 -24.67
CA ASN A 51 -8.67 8.26 -25.22
C ASN A 51 -7.40 8.34 -24.35
N ALA A 52 -7.10 9.53 -23.80
CA ALA A 52 -5.96 9.65 -22.89
C ALA A 52 -6.21 8.92 -21.57
N ALA A 53 -7.41 9.04 -20.98
CA ALA A 53 -7.77 8.31 -19.77
C ALA A 53 -7.64 6.79 -19.97
N VAL A 54 -8.27 6.23 -21.02
CA VAL A 54 -8.17 4.78 -21.33
C VAL A 54 -6.72 4.34 -21.51
N ALA A 55 -5.87 5.13 -22.17
CA ALA A 55 -4.45 4.80 -22.33
C ALA A 55 -3.67 4.81 -20.99
N TYR A 56 -3.97 5.75 -20.07
CA TYR A 56 -3.32 5.81 -18.76
C TYR A 56 -3.79 4.68 -17.85
N ALA A 57 -5.07 4.31 -17.87
CA ALA A 57 -5.56 3.16 -17.12
C ALA A 57 -5.03 1.82 -17.65
N ALA A 58 -4.98 1.65 -18.97
CA ALA A 58 -4.34 0.49 -19.60
C ALA A 58 -2.88 0.37 -19.14
N PHE A 59 -2.16 1.50 -19.09
CA PHE A 59 -0.79 1.56 -18.58
C PHE A 59 -0.67 1.28 -17.09
N ALA A 60 -1.57 1.77 -16.26
CA ALA A 60 -1.63 1.46 -14.83
C ALA A 60 -1.80 -0.06 -14.60
N GLY A 61 -2.73 -0.69 -15.34
CA GLY A 61 -2.91 -2.14 -15.34
C GLY A 61 -1.64 -2.90 -15.72
N MET A 62 -0.97 -2.48 -16.80
CA MET A 62 0.29 -3.06 -17.24
C MET A 62 1.43 -2.84 -16.24
N THR A 63 1.48 -1.70 -15.57
CA THR A 63 2.48 -1.39 -14.53
C THR A 63 2.35 -2.34 -13.34
N ARG A 64 1.14 -2.73 -12.95
CA ARG A 64 0.90 -3.75 -11.91
C ARG A 64 1.37 -5.14 -12.33
N ILE A 65 1.10 -5.51 -13.58
CA ILE A 65 1.55 -6.80 -14.15
C ILE A 65 3.08 -6.83 -14.23
N ALA A 66 3.70 -5.75 -14.70
CA ALA A 66 5.15 -5.58 -14.70
C ALA A 66 5.75 -5.66 -13.29
N GLY A 67 5.11 -5.07 -12.28
CA GLY A 67 5.52 -5.21 -10.88
C GLY A 67 5.50 -6.65 -10.38
N THR A 68 4.55 -7.47 -10.87
CA THR A 68 4.52 -8.91 -10.56
C THR A 68 5.66 -9.66 -11.27
N LEU A 69 6.02 -9.28 -12.50
CA LEU A 69 7.16 -9.85 -13.20
C LEU A 69 8.50 -9.44 -12.61
N ALA A 70 8.62 -8.22 -12.08
CA ALA A 70 9.80 -7.80 -11.35
C ALA A 70 9.99 -8.64 -10.08
N GLN A 71 8.90 -8.94 -9.37
CA GLN A 71 8.94 -9.88 -8.24
C GLN A 71 9.35 -11.29 -8.66
N TRP A 72 8.91 -11.76 -9.84
CA TRP A 72 9.37 -13.04 -10.39
C TRP A 72 10.88 -13.02 -10.63
N HIS A 73 11.37 -11.97 -11.29
CA HIS A 73 12.79 -11.80 -11.59
C HIS A 73 13.64 -11.79 -10.32
N ASP A 74 13.27 -10.99 -9.32
CA ASP A 74 14.00 -10.90 -8.06
C ASP A 74 13.90 -12.20 -7.25
N ALA A 75 12.75 -12.90 -7.31
CA ALA A 75 12.59 -14.20 -6.67
C ALA A 75 13.46 -15.29 -7.30
N VAL A 76 13.63 -15.29 -8.63
CA VAL A 76 14.52 -16.25 -9.31
C VAL A 76 15.98 -15.94 -8.99
N ILE A 77 16.39 -14.67 -9.04
CA ILE A 77 17.77 -14.26 -8.68
C ILE A 77 18.07 -14.55 -7.21
N GLY A 78 17.13 -14.24 -6.32
CA GLY A 78 17.23 -14.50 -4.89
C GLY A 78 17.03 -15.97 -4.49
N ALA A 79 16.84 -16.87 -5.46
CA ALA A 79 16.57 -18.29 -5.25
C ALA A 79 15.44 -18.57 -4.24
N LEU A 80 14.39 -17.73 -4.27
CA LEU A 80 13.24 -17.87 -3.38
C LEU A 80 12.39 -19.09 -3.80
N PRO A 81 11.83 -19.83 -2.83
CA PRO A 81 10.96 -20.97 -3.12
C PRO A 81 9.68 -20.52 -3.86
N ASP A 82 9.24 -21.35 -4.82
CA ASP A 82 8.02 -21.13 -5.63
C ASP A 82 8.02 -19.77 -6.37
N ALA A 83 9.17 -19.32 -6.89
CA ALA A 83 9.27 -18.09 -7.68
C ALA A 83 8.26 -18.04 -8.84
N ASP A 84 7.98 -19.18 -9.49
CA ASP A 84 7.05 -19.30 -10.61
C ASP A 84 5.60 -18.88 -10.30
N ARG A 85 5.22 -18.79 -9.01
CA ARG A 85 3.92 -18.22 -8.61
C ARG A 85 3.71 -16.80 -9.13
N PHE A 86 4.79 -16.00 -9.23
CA PHE A 86 4.72 -14.63 -9.72
C PHE A 86 4.44 -14.58 -11.21
N LEU A 87 5.15 -15.40 -12.01
CA LEU A 87 4.88 -15.52 -13.43
C LEU A 87 3.45 -16.02 -13.71
N ARG A 88 2.98 -17.02 -12.96
CA ARG A 88 1.59 -17.52 -13.04
C ARG A 88 0.58 -16.44 -12.70
N SER A 89 0.81 -15.67 -11.63
CA SER A 89 -0.04 -14.54 -11.23
C SER A 89 -0.08 -13.45 -12.30
N ALA A 90 1.08 -13.09 -12.89
CA ALA A 90 1.15 -12.11 -13.96
C ALA A 90 0.33 -12.54 -15.19
N LYS A 91 0.49 -13.80 -15.63
CA LYS A 91 -0.31 -14.37 -16.73
C LYS A 91 -1.80 -14.44 -16.40
N ALA A 92 -2.16 -14.79 -15.17
CA ALA A 92 -3.55 -14.82 -14.72
C ALA A 92 -4.19 -13.42 -14.68
N ARG A 93 -3.43 -12.39 -14.27
CA ARG A 93 -3.85 -10.98 -14.26
C ARG A 93 -3.94 -10.37 -15.66
N TYR A 94 -3.15 -10.88 -16.61
CA TYR A 94 -3.21 -10.46 -18.01
C TYR A 94 -4.52 -10.81 -18.69
N GLN A 95 -5.08 -12.00 -18.43
CA GLN A 95 -6.32 -12.45 -19.08
C GLN A 95 -7.53 -11.51 -18.88
N PRO A 96 -7.84 -11.01 -17.67
CA PRO A 96 -8.90 -10.02 -17.49
C PRO A 96 -8.51 -8.66 -18.08
N TRP A 97 -7.23 -8.25 -17.98
CA TRP A 97 -6.78 -7.00 -18.58
C TRP A 97 -6.94 -7.01 -20.11
N LEU A 98 -6.55 -8.10 -20.78
CA LEU A 98 -6.64 -8.21 -22.23
C LEU A 98 -8.10 -8.12 -22.68
N ARG A 99 -9.01 -8.85 -22.03
CA ARG A 99 -10.45 -8.78 -22.31
C ARG A 99 -11.04 -7.38 -22.12
N GLU A 100 -10.47 -6.58 -21.21
CA GLU A 100 -10.91 -5.22 -20.93
C GLU A 100 -10.44 -4.21 -21.99
N TYR A 101 -9.23 -4.40 -22.55
CA TYR A 101 -8.57 -3.42 -23.41
C TYR A 101 -8.41 -3.85 -24.88
N GLU A 102 -8.66 -5.11 -25.24
CA GLU A 102 -8.46 -5.60 -26.62
C GLU A 102 -9.35 -4.89 -27.66
N SER A 103 -10.57 -4.50 -27.27
CA SER A 103 -11.50 -3.75 -28.12
C SER A 103 -11.28 -2.24 -28.09
N GLN A 104 -10.32 -1.75 -27.28
CA GLN A 104 -10.12 -0.32 -27.04
C GLN A 104 -9.03 0.25 -27.95
N CYS A 105 -9.44 1.03 -28.97
CA CYS A 105 -8.51 1.68 -29.90
C CYS A 105 -7.43 2.51 -29.18
N ALA A 106 -7.81 3.20 -28.09
CA ALA A 106 -6.88 4.00 -27.29
C ALA A 106 -5.81 3.17 -26.54
N ALA A 107 -6.05 1.89 -26.28
CA ALA A 107 -5.13 0.99 -25.60
C ALA A 107 -4.34 0.07 -26.56
N ASN A 108 -4.62 0.12 -27.87
CA ASN A 108 -4.08 -0.82 -28.85
C ASN A 108 -2.54 -0.95 -28.84
N LYS A 109 -1.81 0.16 -28.59
CA LYS A 109 -0.35 0.11 -28.45
C LYS A 109 0.11 -0.72 -27.27
N PHE A 110 -0.61 -0.66 -26.14
CA PHE A 110 -0.33 -1.50 -24.98
C PHE A 110 -0.74 -2.95 -25.23
N VAL A 111 -1.89 -3.19 -25.87
CA VAL A 111 -2.31 -4.54 -26.27
C VAL A 111 -1.24 -5.21 -27.12
N HIS A 112 -0.75 -4.50 -28.15
CA HIS A 112 0.33 -4.99 -29.00
C HIS A 112 1.64 -5.23 -28.24
N ALA A 113 2.08 -4.27 -27.41
CA ALA A 113 3.29 -4.42 -26.60
C ALA A 113 3.17 -5.55 -25.57
N SER A 114 1.95 -5.87 -25.12
CA SER A 114 1.68 -6.89 -24.12
C SER A 114 1.58 -8.32 -24.67
N ALA A 115 1.55 -8.46 -26.00
CA ALA A 115 1.25 -9.73 -26.68
C ALA A 115 2.24 -10.86 -26.36
N SER A 116 3.48 -10.54 -25.96
CA SER A 116 4.51 -11.53 -25.61
C SER A 116 4.37 -12.09 -24.18
N LEU A 117 3.50 -11.54 -23.33
CA LEU A 117 3.36 -11.98 -21.94
C LEU A 117 3.03 -13.48 -21.77
N PRO A 118 2.12 -14.08 -22.57
CA PRO A 118 1.82 -15.51 -22.47
C PRO A 118 3.07 -16.38 -22.70
N ASP A 119 4.00 -15.91 -23.53
CA ASP A 119 5.19 -16.64 -23.95
C ASP A 119 6.42 -16.38 -23.05
N VAL A 120 6.32 -15.45 -22.09
CA VAL A 120 7.39 -15.20 -21.12
C VAL A 120 7.69 -16.49 -20.36
N SER A 121 8.93 -16.97 -20.50
CA SER A 121 9.43 -18.21 -19.89
C SER A 121 10.84 -18.07 -19.31
N SER A 122 11.57 -17.01 -19.68
CA SER A 122 12.89 -16.68 -19.14
C SER A 122 12.94 -15.26 -18.53
N LEU A 123 13.98 -15.00 -17.72
CA LEU A 123 14.22 -13.67 -17.15
C LEU A 123 14.42 -12.60 -18.24
N ASP A 124 15.11 -12.96 -19.32
CA ASP A 124 15.32 -12.06 -20.45
C ASP A 124 14.00 -11.73 -21.17
N ASP A 125 13.06 -12.69 -21.24
CA ASP A 125 11.71 -12.41 -21.78
C ASP A 125 10.96 -11.41 -20.91
N ALA A 126 11.04 -11.56 -19.58
CA ALA A 126 10.42 -10.60 -18.66
C ALA A 126 11.06 -9.22 -18.79
N VAL A 127 12.39 -9.12 -18.89
CA VAL A 127 13.09 -7.85 -19.11
C VAL A 127 12.66 -7.20 -20.42
N ARG A 128 12.59 -7.97 -21.51
CA ARG A 128 12.11 -7.48 -22.81
C ARG A 128 10.66 -6.99 -22.73
N PHE A 129 9.78 -7.77 -22.10
CA PHE A 129 8.37 -7.42 -21.93
C PHE A 129 8.21 -6.11 -21.14
N VAL A 130 8.84 -6.02 -19.96
CA VAL A 130 8.70 -4.85 -19.07
C VAL A 130 9.22 -3.58 -19.77
N ASN A 131 10.37 -3.66 -20.43
CA ASN A 131 10.91 -2.55 -21.22
C ASN A 131 10.01 -2.16 -22.40
N ALA A 132 9.41 -3.14 -23.09
CA ALA A 132 8.50 -2.89 -24.19
C ALA A 132 7.26 -2.10 -23.74
N ILE A 133 6.70 -2.43 -22.57
CA ILE A 133 5.61 -1.67 -21.96
C ILE A 133 6.05 -0.24 -21.61
N GLY A 134 7.23 -0.06 -21.00
CA GLY A 134 7.78 1.25 -20.66
C GLY A 134 8.06 2.15 -21.86
N ALA A 135 8.31 1.54 -23.03
CA ALA A 135 8.57 2.24 -24.29
C ALA A 135 7.30 2.71 -25.01
N VAL A 136 6.11 2.26 -24.59
CA VAL A 136 4.86 2.67 -25.24
C VAL A 136 4.60 4.16 -24.98
N PRO A 137 4.47 4.98 -26.05
CA PRO A 137 4.23 6.41 -25.89
C PRO A 137 2.80 6.67 -25.40
N LEU A 138 2.69 7.30 -24.23
CA LEU A 138 1.41 7.79 -23.70
C LEU A 138 1.03 9.14 -24.31
N PRO A 139 -0.28 9.35 -24.60
CA PRO A 139 -0.78 10.66 -25.01
C PRO A 139 -0.51 11.72 -23.92
N ILE A 140 -0.37 12.97 -24.32
CA ILE A 140 -0.27 14.08 -23.37
C ILE A 140 -1.67 14.30 -22.77
N GLY A 141 -1.79 14.07 -21.47
CA GLY A 141 -3.01 14.30 -20.73
C GLY A 141 -3.22 15.80 -20.46
N VAL A 142 -4.29 16.37 -21.00
CA VAL A 142 -4.76 17.71 -20.59
C VAL A 142 -5.74 17.49 -19.44
N LEU A 143 -5.50 18.12 -18.29
CA LEU A 143 -6.39 18.03 -17.14
C LEU A 143 -7.71 18.77 -17.41
N ALA A 144 -8.82 18.18 -16.98
CA ALA A 144 -10.09 18.90 -16.90
C ALA A 144 -9.98 19.93 -15.76
N GLN A 145 -9.74 21.20 -16.10
CA GLN A 145 -9.93 22.28 -15.13
C GLN A 145 -11.43 22.54 -14.99
N ASP A 146 -11.93 22.59 -13.75
CA ASP A 146 -13.25 23.17 -13.43
C ASP A 146 -13.29 24.60 -14.00
N ARG A 147 -13.95 24.79 -15.14
CA ARG A 147 -14.23 26.12 -15.67
C ARG A 147 -15.66 26.52 -15.31
N PRO A 148 -15.86 27.64 -14.60
CA PRO A 148 -17.12 28.36 -14.64
C PRO A 148 -17.38 28.79 -16.08
N PHE A 149 -18.58 28.51 -16.58
CA PHE A 149 -19.04 28.92 -17.89
C PHE A 149 -18.91 30.45 -18.04
N ALA A 150 -18.13 30.91 -19.02
CA ALA A 150 -18.20 32.28 -19.50
C ALA A 150 -17.79 32.36 -20.98
N GLY A 151 -18.75 32.80 -21.79
CA GLY A 151 -18.48 33.67 -22.94
C GLY A 151 -18.17 32.99 -24.27
N ASP A 152 -19.23 32.85 -25.06
CA ASP A 152 -19.30 32.79 -26.51
C ASP A 152 -18.20 33.59 -27.25
N TYR A 153 -17.50 32.97 -28.20
CA TYR A 153 -16.93 33.61 -29.41
C TYR A 153 -16.51 32.53 -30.41
N GLY A 154 -17.18 32.52 -31.56
CA GLY A 154 -17.11 31.48 -32.58
C GLY A 154 -15.79 31.35 -33.34
N ALA A 155 -15.60 30.16 -33.90
CA ALA A 155 -14.80 29.92 -35.09
C ALA A 155 -15.37 28.68 -35.80
N GLN A 156 -15.65 28.87 -37.09
CA GLN A 156 -16.33 27.92 -37.99
C GLN A 156 -15.50 26.67 -38.31
N SER A 157 -16.25 25.58 -38.54
CA SER A 157 -16.04 24.48 -39.49
C SER A 157 -14.75 23.65 -39.42
N LYS A 158 -14.92 22.35 -39.13
CA LYS A 158 -14.45 21.28 -40.01
C LYS A 158 -15.17 19.95 -39.72
N THR A 159 -16.02 19.60 -40.68
CA THR A 159 -16.34 18.26 -41.20
C THR A 159 -16.55 17.13 -40.19
N GLU A 160 -17.82 16.77 -40.02
CA GLU A 160 -18.28 15.49 -39.47
C GLU A 160 -17.66 14.33 -40.27
N SER A 161 -16.65 13.70 -39.69
CA SER A 161 -16.36 12.30 -39.96
C SER A 161 -17.33 11.52 -39.09
N GLU A 162 -18.23 10.76 -39.72
CA GLU A 162 -19.08 9.76 -39.08
C GLU A 162 -18.15 8.84 -38.26
N ALA A 163 -18.04 9.11 -36.96
CA ALA A 163 -17.20 8.34 -36.06
C ALA A 163 -17.97 7.08 -35.71
N GLU A 164 -17.43 5.92 -36.07
CA GLU A 164 -17.93 4.64 -35.59
C GLU A 164 -18.17 4.72 -34.07
N PRO A 165 -19.30 4.21 -33.56
CA PRO A 165 -19.64 4.37 -32.15
C PRO A 165 -18.55 3.70 -31.30
N LEU A 166 -17.75 4.53 -30.62
CA LEU A 166 -16.71 4.11 -29.68
C LEU A 166 -17.30 3.06 -28.72
N GLN A 167 -16.88 1.81 -28.88
CA GLN A 167 -17.11 0.76 -27.90
C GLN A 167 -16.29 1.09 -26.65
N LEU A 168 -16.90 1.74 -25.66
CA LEU A 168 -16.86 1.37 -24.24
C LEU A 168 -17.37 2.52 -23.36
N THR A 169 -18.24 2.14 -22.42
CA THR A 169 -18.72 2.99 -21.34
C THR A 169 -17.87 2.72 -20.11
N VAL A 170 -16.99 3.66 -19.76
CA VAL A 170 -16.08 3.52 -18.63
C VAL A 170 -16.46 4.52 -17.54
N ALA A 171 -16.68 4.04 -16.31
CA ALA A 171 -16.85 4.83 -15.10
C ALA A 171 -15.54 4.88 -14.31
N PHE A 172 -14.83 6.03 -14.32
CA PHE A 172 -13.65 6.23 -13.49
C PHE A 172 -14.05 6.66 -12.08
N LEU A 173 -13.73 5.85 -11.06
CA LEU A 173 -14.10 6.12 -9.67
C LEU A 173 -12.94 6.81 -8.93
N LYS A 174 -13.21 8.00 -8.39
CA LYS A 174 -12.39 8.60 -7.32
C LYS A 174 -13.24 8.63 -6.06
N PHE A 175 -12.67 8.15 -4.95
CA PHE A 175 -13.29 8.24 -3.64
C PHE A 175 -12.56 9.25 -2.77
N GLU A 176 -13.34 10.03 -2.03
CA GLU A 176 -12.85 10.84 -0.92
C GLU A 176 -13.66 10.50 0.33
N ILE A 177 -12.97 10.38 1.46
CA ILE A 177 -13.57 10.15 2.76
C ILE A 177 -13.25 11.37 3.62
N ASP A 178 -14.27 12.03 4.15
CA ASP A 178 -14.13 13.25 4.96
C ASP A 178 -13.25 14.32 4.27
N SER A 179 -13.45 14.49 2.95
CA SER A 179 -12.66 15.38 2.07
C SER A 179 -11.18 14.99 1.89
N VAL A 180 -10.79 13.78 2.29
CA VAL A 180 -9.45 13.22 2.08
C VAL A 180 -9.52 12.15 1.00
N GLY A 181 -8.70 12.30 -0.05
CA GLY A 181 -8.58 11.29 -1.10
C GLY A 181 -8.22 9.93 -0.53
N VAL A 182 -8.98 8.91 -0.92
CA VAL A 182 -8.72 7.54 -0.48
C VAL A 182 -7.36 7.09 -1.01
N GLN A 183 -6.48 6.66 -0.10
CA GLN A 183 -5.21 5.99 -0.41
C GLN A 183 -5.42 4.46 -0.42
N ASP A 184 -4.34 3.69 -0.61
CA ASP A 184 -4.38 2.23 -0.64
C ASP A 184 -5.15 1.58 0.52
N ILE A 185 -4.99 2.07 1.76
CA ILE A 185 -5.79 1.66 2.92
C ILE A 185 -6.19 2.93 3.69
N HIS A 186 -7.48 3.15 3.86
CA HIS A 186 -8.01 4.31 4.59
C HIS A 186 -8.56 3.86 5.94
N GLN A 187 -8.29 4.62 7.01
CA GLN A 187 -8.80 4.29 8.34
C GLN A 187 -10.17 4.94 8.55
N LEU A 188 -11.14 4.17 9.04
CA LEU A 188 -12.44 4.68 9.50
C LEU A 188 -12.64 4.32 10.96
N THR A 189 -13.16 5.26 11.74
CA THR A 189 -13.51 5.01 13.15
C THR A 189 -14.81 4.20 13.19
N PRO A 190 -14.81 2.99 13.77
CA PRO A 190 -16.03 2.20 13.89
C PRO A 190 -17.05 2.90 14.79
N GLY A 191 -18.32 2.88 14.39
CA GLY A 191 -19.42 3.55 15.10
C GLY A 191 -19.61 5.01 14.72
N GLU A 192 -18.71 5.60 13.94
CA GLU A 192 -18.83 6.97 13.42
C GLU A 192 -19.30 6.98 11.97
N VAL A 193 -20.14 7.96 11.64
CA VAL A 193 -20.64 8.16 10.28
C VAL A 193 -19.70 9.10 9.54
N HIS A 194 -19.12 8.61 8.46
CA HIS A 194 -18.17 9.34 7.61
C HIS A 194 -18.84 9.81 6.31
N ASP A 195 -18.38 10.94 5.78
CA ASP A 195 -18.78 11.41 4.46
C ASP A 195 -17.98 10.67 3.39
N LEU A 196 -18.66 9.88 2.54
CA LEU A 196 -18.06 9.21 1.40
C LEU A 196 -18.49 9.94 0.12
N GLU A 197 -17.53 10.61 -0.51
CA GLU A 197 -17.72 11.24 -1.81
C GLU A 197 -17.22 10.33 -2.92
N LEU A 198 -18.01 10.28 -3.98
CA LEU A 198 -17.69 9.58 -5.19
C LEU A 198 -17.75 10.55 -6.36
N GLU A 199 -16.65 10.64 -7.08
CA GLU A 199 -16.61 11.23 -8.41
C GLU A 199 -16.52 10.10 -9.43
N ILE A 200 -17.46 10.10 -10.38
CA ILE A 200 -17.41 9.26 -11.55
C ILE A 200 -17.27 10.05 -12.83
N ARG A 201 -16.52 9.50 -13.76
CA ARG A 201 -16.52 9.98 -15.14
C ARG A 201 -17.02 8.91 -16.08
N VAL A 202 -18.06 9.20 -16.84
CA VAL A 202 -18.73 8.31 -17.78
C VAL A 202 -18.45 8.74 -19.21
N SER A 203 -17.76 7.90 -20.00
CA SER A 203 -17.36 8.21 -21.38
C SER A 203 -18.53 8.39 -22.36
N ARG A 204 -19.60 7.61 -22.20
CA ARG A 204 -20.82 7.68 -23.03
C ARG A 204 -22.01 7.22 -22.20
N TRP A 205 -23.17 7.85 -22.37
CA TRP A 205 -24.40 7.36 -21.79
C TRP A 205 -25.19 6.60 -22.85
N PRO A 206 -25.44 5.29 -22.67
CA PRO A 206 -26.13 4.53 -23.71
C PRO A 206 -27.59 4.97 -23.85
N VAL A 207 -28.06 4.99 -25.10
CA VAL A 207 -29.24 5.80 -25.51
C VAL A 207 -30.52 5.39 -24.79
N GLU A 208 -30.66 4.10 -24.51
CA GLU A 208 -31.87 3.50 -23.97
C GLU A 208 -31.88 3.42 -22.44
N GLN A 209 -30.81 3.87 -21.78
CA GLN A 209 -30.66 3.81 -20.34
C GLN A 209 -30.86 5.19 -19.73
N SER A 210 -31.56 5.23 -18.61
CA SER A 210 -31.96 6.47 -17.93
C SER A 210 -31.14 6.73 -16.68
N GLU A 211 -30.50 5.70 -16.11
CA GLU A 211 -29.84 5.78 -14.81
C GLU A 211 -28.56 4.93 -14.77
N LEU A 212 -27.56 5.39 -14.02
CA LEU A 212 -26.35 4.65 -13.67
C LEU A 212 -26.33 4.44 -12.15
N LYS A 213 -26.26 3.18 -11.74
CA LYS A 213 -26.21 2.80 -10.33
C LYS A 213 -24.86 2.18 -9.99
N LEU A 214 -24.31 2.58 -8.85
CA LEU A 214 -23.06 2.06 -8.28
C LEU A 214 -23.36 1.43 -6.94
N ILE A 215 -23.08 0.14 -6.82
CA ILE A 215 -23.45 -0.66 -5.64
C ILE A 215 -22.18 -1.23 -5.02
N PRO A 216 -21.99 -1.09 -3.69
CA PRO A 216 -20.89 -1.72 -2.99
C PRO A 216 -21.14 -3.23 -2.83
N TYR A 217 -20.13 -4.01 -3.16
CA TYR A 217 -20.02 -5.45 -2.96
C TYR A 217 -18.87 -5.75 -2.02
N SER A 218 -19.14 -6.53 -0.98
CA SER A 218 -18.11 -6.98 -0.04
C SER A 218 -18.30 -8.45 0.27
N VAL A 219 -17.22 -9.11 0.68
CA VAL A 219 -17.26 -10.46 1.28
C VAL A 219 -17.60 -10.41 2.77
N GLU A 220 -17.65 -9.20 3.33
CA GLU A 220 -17.90 -8.94 4.73
C GLU A 220 -19.40 -9.03 5.02
N LEU A 221 -19.77 -9.45 6.25
CA LEU A 221 -21.16 -9.63 6.62
C LEU A 221 -21.92 -8.29 6.55
N ALA A 222 -23.10 -8.27 5.92
CA ALA A 222 -23.88 -7.04 5.75
C ALA A 222 -24.24 -6.32 7.08
N SER A 223 -24.20 -7.02 8.21
CA SER A 223 -24.42 -6.44 9.54
C SER A 223 -23.23 -5.62 10.07
N THR A 224 -22.04 -5.72 9.46
CA THR A 224 -20.82 -5.07 9.96
C THR A 224 -20.55 -3.70 9.37
N TYR A 225 -21.33 -3.28 8.37
CA TYR A 225 -21.15 -1.99 7.70
C TYR A 225 -22.46 -1.39 7.18
N ASP A 226 -22.40 -0.14 6.77
CA ASP A 226 -23.39 0.56 5.97
C ASP A 226 -22.61 1.43 4.97
N PHE A 227 -22.60 1.03 3.69
CA PHE A 227 -21.89 1.75 2.63
C PHE A 227 -22.90 2.17 1.57
N PRO A 228 -22.84 3.41 1.07
CA PRO A 228 -23.87 3.97 0.23
C PRO A 228 -23.83 3.34 -1.17
N SER A 229 -25.01 3.11 -1.74
CA SER A 229 -25.13 2.99 -3.20
C SER A 229 -25.31 4.37 -3.80
N PHE A 230 -24.70 4.62 -4.95
CA PHE A 230 -24.81 5.88 -5.67
C PHE A 230 -25.69 5.69 -6.90
N SER A 231 -26.50 6.69 -7.23
CA SER A 231 -27.44 6.62 -8.35
C SER A 231 -27.47 7.95 -9.07
N PHE A 232 -27.19 7.90 -10.36
CA PHE A 232 -27.09 9.07 -11.21
C PHE A 232 -28.13 8.98 -12.32
N PRO A 233 -29.05 9.95 -12.44
CA PRO A 233 -29.88 10.04 -13.63
C PRO A 233 -29.01 10.46 -14.82
N ARG A 234 -29.49 10.18 -16.04
CA ARG A 234 -28.82 10.63 -17.26
C ARG A 234 -28.65 12.17 -17.22
N PRO A 235 -27.41 12.67 -17.26
CA PRO A 235 -27.14 14.10 -17.26
C PRO A 235 -27.52 14.74 -18.60
N HIS A 236 -27.80 16.04 -18.57
CA HIS A 236 -27.93 16.85 -19.77
C HIS A 236 -26.55 17.24 -20.32
N GLY A 237 -26.42 17.38 -21.64
CA GLY A 237 -25.19 17.78 -22.32
C GLY A 237 -24.57 16.64 -23.13
N GLU A 238 -23.39 16.92 -23.68
CA GLU A 238 -22.61 15.94 -24.45
C GLU A 238 -21.60 15.23 -23.56
N PRO A 239 -21.28 13.94 -23.82
CA PRO A 239 -20.24 13.22 -23.10
C PRO A 239 -18.84 13.84 -23.32
N PRO A 240 -17.86 13.57 -22.42
CA PRO A 240 -17.93 12.71 -21.24
C PRO A 240 -18.61 13.40 -20.05
N TYR A 241 -19.33 12.64 -19.25
CA TYR A 241 -20.04 13.16 -18.07
C TYR A 241 -19.20 12.99 -16.82
N ILE A 242 -19.05 14.07 -16.03
CA ILE A 242 -18.46 14.01 -14.70
C ILE A 242 -19.60 14.17 -13.69
N LEU A 243 -19.75 13.19 -12.82
CA LEU A 243 -20.85 13.13 -11.88
C LEU A 243 -20.26 12.96 -10.47
N ARG A 244 -20.78 13.73 -9.53
CA ARG A 244 -20.37 13.70 -8.13
C ARG A 244 -21.57 13.43 -7.27
N GLN A 245 -21.44 12.54 -6.29
CA GLN A 245 -22.44 12.32 -5.27
C GLN A 245 -21.76 12.03 -3.94
N ARG A 246 -22.36 12.53 -2.86
CA ARG A 246 -21.94 12.26 -1.49
C ARG A 246 -22.94 11.31 -0.84
N GLY A 247 -22.41 10.31 -0.14
CA GLY A 247 -23.14 9.36 0.67
C GLY A 247 -22.55 9.29 2.09
N ARG A 248 -23.20 8.51 2.95
CA ARG A 248 -22.74 8.26 4.32
C ARG A 248 -22.24 6.84 4.44
N ALA A 249 -21.01 6.67 4.93
CA ALA A 249 -20.42 5.36 5.21
C ALA A 249 -20.28 5.17 6.73
N LEU A 250 -20.54 3.96 7.21
CA LEU A 250 -20.42 3.58 8.61
C LEU A 250 -19.84 2.18 8.69
N LEU A 251 -18.73 2.03 9.43
CA LEU A 251 -18.32 0.71 9.93
C LEU A 251 -18.97 0.47 11.27
N LYS A 252 -19.72 -0.63 11.40
CA LYS A 252 -20.42 -1.00 12.64
C LYS A 252 -19.55 -1.85 13.56
N ALA A 253 -18.57 -2.55 12.99
CA ALA A 253 -17.70 -3.47 13.72
C ALA A 253 -16.26 -2.96 13.80
N THR A 254 -15.68 -3.00 15.01
CA THR A 254 -14.26 -2.75 15.23
C THR A 254 -13.41 -3.93 14.75
N GLN A 255 -12.28 -3.65 14.11
CA GLN A 255 -11.27 -4.63 13.75
C GLN A 255 -10.19 -4.72 14.81
N GLY A 256 -9.74 -5.95 15.10
CA GLY A 256 -8.54 -6.16 15.90
C GLY A 256 -7.27 -5.88 15.10
N LEU A 257 -6.14 -5.68 15.79
CA LEU A 257 -4.84 -5.39 15.18
C LEU A 257 -4.49 -6.32 14.00
N HIS A 258 -4.81 -7.60 14.13
CA HIS A 258 -4.45 -8.64 13.18
C HIS A 258 -5.44 -8.83 12.02
N ALA A 259 -6.62 -8.20 12.06
CA ALA A 259 -7.65 -8.40 11.05
C ALA A 259 -7.30 -7.67 9.74
N ARG A 260 -7.49 -8.33 8.60
CA ARG A 260 -7.36 -7.70 7.27
C ARG A 260 -8.31 -6.50 7.13
N PRO A 261 -7.97 -5.47 6.31
CA PRO A 261 -8.91 -4.38 6.01
C PRO A 261 -10.21 -4.92 5.41
N PHE A 262 -11.34 -4.23 5.66
CA PHE A 262 -12.58 -4.44 4.92
C PHE A 262 -12.35 -4.10 3.44
N GLU A 263 -12.85 -4.94 2.55
CA GLU A 263 -12.74 -4.76 1.10
C GLU A 263 -14.12 -4.46 0.51
N PHE A 264 -14.31 -3.28 -0.07
CA PHE A 264 -15.54 -2.90 -0.77
C PHE A 264 -15.26 -2.67 -2.24
N LYS A 265 -15.91 -3.44 -3.11
CA LYS A 265 -15.86 -3.27 -4.56
C LYS A 265 -17.10 -2.58 -5.07
N TYR A 266 -16.96 -1.51 -5.83
CA TYR A 266 -18.13 -0.89 -6.48
C TYR A 266 -18.33 -1.45 -7.87
N ALA A 267 -19.53 -2.00 -8.12
CA ALA A 267 -19.96 -2.39 -9.46
C ALA A 267 -20.90 -1.34 -10.03
N ALA A 268 -20.75 -1.08 -11.33
CA ALA A 268 -21.59 -0.13 -12.06
C ALA A 268 -22.59 -0.86 -12.94
N GLU A 269 -23.84 -0.40 -12.93
CA GLU A 269 -24.92 -0.94 -13.74
C GLU A 269 -25.77 0.20 -14.32
N PHE A 270 -25.98 0.22 -15.63
CA PHE A 270 -27.02 1.09 -16.20
C PHE A 270 -28.39 0.43 -16.13
N LEU A 271 -29.39 1.26 -15.85
CA LEU A 271 -30.80 0.87 -15.78
C LEU A 271 -31.62 1.56 -16.88
N PRO A 272 -32.61 0.88 -17.49
CA PRO A 272 -32.93 -0.54 -17.27
C PRO A 272 -31.86 -1.49 -17.84
N PRO A 273 -31.71 -2.71 -17.28
CA PRO A 273 -30.74 -3.68 -17.76
C PRO A 273 -31.10 -4.12 -19.19
N LYS A 274 -30.22 -3.79 -20.15
CA LYS A 274 -30.35 -4.12 -21.58
C LYS A 274 -29.01 -4.61 -22.14
N THR A 275 -28.96 -4.89 -23.43
CA THR A 275 -27.87 -5.57 -24.17
C THR A 275 -26.45 -5.03 -23.96
N GLU A 276 -26.26 -3.76 -23.58
CA GLU A 276 -24.93 -3.20 -23.22
C GLU A 276 -24.59 -3.41 -21.72
N GLN A 277 -24.60 -4.68 -21.28
CA GLN A 277 -24.10 -5.12 -19.98
C GLN A 277 -23.07 -6.26 -20.17
N PRO A 278 -22.01 -6.33 -19.34
CA PRO A 278 -21.65 -5.42 -18.24
C PRO A 278 -20.94 -4.15 -18.70
N VAL A 279 -21.07 -3.08 -17.91
CA VAL A 279 -20.29 -1.83 -18.06
C VAL A 279 -18.87 -2.08 -17.59
N ALA A 280 -17.87 -1.74 -18.40
CA ALA A 280 -16.48 -1.83 -17.96
C ALA A 280 -16.18 -0.70 -16.97
N VAL A 281 -15.98 -1.02 -15.70
CA VAL A 281 -15.51 -0.06 -14.69
C VAL A 281 -13.98 -0.03 -14.72
N VAL A 282 -13.38 1.14 -14.95
CA VAL A 282 -11.92 1.31 -15.02
C VAL A 282 -11.46 2.23 -13.89
N GLY A 283 -10.42 1.85 -13.13
CA GLY A 283 -9.86 2.65 -12.01
C GLY A 283 -9.96 1.98 -10.64
N HIS A 284 -9.99 2.78 -9.55
CA HIS A 284 -10.08 2.32 -8.15
C HIS A 284 -11.45 1.70 -7.84
N ARG A 285 -11.64 0.46 -8.29
CA ARG A 285 -12.86 -0.32 -8.03
C ARG A 285 -12.96 -0.83 -6.59
N THR A 286 -11.88 -0.78 -5.81
CA THR A 286 -11.78 -1.40 -4.49
C THR A 286 -11.39 -0.35 -3.44
N LEU A 287 -12.24 -0.16 -2.43
CA LEU A 287 -11.90 0.53 -1.19
C LEU A 287 -11.39 -0.49 -0.17
N LEU A 288 -10.20 -0.25 0.38
CA LEU A 288 -9.70 -0.98 1.54
C LEU A 288 -9.82 -0.09 2.77
N ILE A 289 -10.64 -0.52 3.73
CA ILE A 289 -10.91 0.24 4.94
C ILE A 289 -10.39 -0.49 6.16
N ASP A 290 -9.56 0.19 6.93
CA ASP A 290 -9.12 -0.27 8.23
C ASP A 290 -10.08 0.20 9.32
N GLY A 291 -10.76 -0.75 9.95
CA GLY A 291 -11.69 -0.50 11.05
C GLY A 291 -11.03 -0.62 12.43
N THR A 292 -9.71 -0.49 12.54
CA THR A 292 -9.04 -0.51 13.85
C THR A 292 -9.42 0.74 14.64
N ASP A 293 -10.00 0.55 15.82
CA ASP A 293 -10.42 1.63 16.71
C ASP A 293 -9.20 2.30 17.37
N PRO A 294 -8.90 3.57 17.05
CA PRO A 294 -7.74 4.27 17.59
C PRO A 294 -7.86 4.58 19.10
N SER A 295 -9.06 4.50 19.68
CA SER A 295 -9.28 4.68 21.11
C SER A 295 -8.90 3.44 21.93
N ARG A 296 -8.80 2.27 21.28
CA ARG A 296 -8.39 1.03 21.95
C ARG A 296 -6.88 0.95 21.99
N THR A 297 -6.36 0.97 23.21
CA THR A 297 -4.95 0.78 23.47
C THR A 297 -4.51 -0.66 23.15
N ILE A 298 -3.41 -0.80 22.41
CA ILE A 298 -2.84 -2.09 22.02
C ILE A 298 -1.65 -2.44 22.92
N CYS A 299 -0.70 -1.52 23.11
CA CYS A 299 0.53 -1.71 23.87
C CYS A 299 0.63 -0.83 25.13
N GLY A 300 -0.44 -0.14 25.53
CA GLY A 300 -0.44 0.72 26.72
C GLY A 300 -0.20 2.21 26.44
N TYR A 301 0.26 2.56 25.24
CA TYR A 301 0.80 3.88 24.90
C TYR A 301 0.27 4.37 23.55
N PRO A 302 -0.59 5.41 23.51
CA PRO A 302 -1.27 5.83 22.27
C PRO A 302 -0.34 6.16 21.10
N ALA A 303 0.77 6.88 21.35
CA ALA A 303 1.75 7.19 20.31
C ALA A 303 2.46 5.93 19.75
N MET A 304 2.69 4.94 20.61
CA MET A 304 3.28 3.66 20.22
C MET A 304 2.25 2.78 19.50
N ASP A 305 0.97 2.84 19.87
CA ASP A 305 -0.12 2.17 19.19
C ASP A 305 -0.25 2.68 17.74
N GLN A 306 -0.22 4.00 17.55
CA GLN A 306 -0.18 4.59 16.21
C GLN A 306 1.03 4.09 15.42
N ARG A 307 2.22 4.08 16.04
CA ARG A 307 3.44 3.57 15.39
C ARG A 307 3.34 2.09 15.02
N LEU A 308 2.67 1.28 15.83
CA LEU A 308 2.44 -0.14 15.57
C LEU A 308 1.50 -0.35 14.38
N LEU A 309 0.47 0.47 14.25
CA LEU A 309 -0.43 0.47 13.09
C LEU A 309 0.30 0.90 11.81
N GLU A 310 1.17 1.92 11.88
CA GLU A 310 2.02 2.32 10.77
C GLU A 310 2.93 1.16 10.32
N VAL A 311 3.62 0.50 11.26
CA VAL A 311 4.45 -0.67 10.98
C VAL A 311 3.64 -1.78 10.31
N ARG A 312 2.46 -2.12 10.85
CA ARG A 312 1.56 -3.11 10.25
C ARG A 312 1.19 -2.73 8.82
N ASN A 313 0.79 -1.47 8.60
CA ASN A 313 0.34 -1.01 7.29
C ASN A 313 1.49 -1.01 6.27
N THR A 314 2.70 -0.64 6.66
CA THR A 314 3.91 -0.79 5.84
C THR A 314 4.17 -2.25 5.47
N LEU A 315 4.05 -3.17 6.45
CA LEU A 315 4.31 -4.59 6.21
C LEU A 315 3.22 -5.25 5.36
N ARG A 316 1.96 -4.83 5.45
CA ARG A 316 0.88 -5.28 4.56
C ARG A 316 1.11 -4.93 3.10
N ARG A 317 1.79 -3.81 2.84
CA ARG A 317 2.22 -3.40 1.49
C ARG A 317 3.44 -4.16 1.01
N THR A 318 4.15 -4.84 1.91
CA THR A 318 5.33 -5.63 1.53
C THR A 318 4.87 -6.89 0.81
N PRO A 319 5.25 -7.08 -0.47
CA PRO A 319 4.90 -8.29 -1.19
C PRO A 319 5.41 -9.53 -0.46
N GLN A 320 4.66 -10.62 -0.53
CA GLN A 320 5.09 -11.96 -0.09
C GLN A 320 5.23 -12.19 1.42
N LEU A 321 4.92 -11.22 2.28
CA LEU A 321 4.84 -11.44 3.73
C LEU A 321 3.60 -12.29 4.05
N PRO A 322 3.75 -13.53 4.57
CA PRO A 322 2.60 -14.35 4.94
C PRO A 322 1.78 -13.68 6.06
N GLU A 323 0.45 -13.72 5.96
CA GLU A 323 -0.44 -13.11 6.98
C GLU A 323 -0.20 -13.68 8.38
N LEU A 324 0.09 -14.98 8.47
CA LEU A 324 0.47 -15.63 9.73
C LEU A 324 1.77 -15.06 10.31
N GLU A 325 2.77 -14.82 9.47
CA GLU A 325 4.03 -14.23 9.91
C GLU A 325 3.83 -12.79 10.38
N LEU A 326 3.07 -11.98 9.63
CA LEU A 326 2.69 -10.62 10.05
C LEU A 326 1.96 -10.63 11.39
N ARG A 327 1.03 -11.57 11.59
CA ARG A 327 0.31 -11.72 12.86
C ARG A 327 1.28 -11.99 14.01
N ASP A 328 2.13 -13.01 13.86
CA ASP A 328 3.10 -13.42 14.87
C ASP A 328 4.12 -12.29 15.15
N PHE A 329 4.50 -11.53 14.13
CA PHE A 329 5.38 -10.38 14.24
C PHE A 329 4.76 -9.27 15.08
N LEU A 330 3.50 -8.89 14.79
CA LEU A 330 2.77 -7.88 15.55
C LEU A 330 2.52 -8.31 17.00
N MET A 331 2.31 -9.61 17.24
CA MET A 331 2.21 -10.15 18.60
C MET A 331 3.48 -9.89 19.41
N VAL A 332 4.66 -9.99 18.81
CA VAL A 332 5.95 -9.70 19.46
C VAL A 332 6.17 -8.19 19.61
N LEU A 333 5.81 -7.39 18.61
CA LEU A 333 6.04 -5.95 18.65
C LEU A 333 5.22 -5.24 19.74
N ALA A 334 3.96 -5.62 19.95
CA ALA A 334 3.11 -4.98 20.95
C ALA A 334 3.74 -4.94 22.37
N PRO A 335 4.19 -6.05 22.98
CA PRO A 335 4.86 -6.02 24.28
C PRO A 335 6.25 -5.35 24.25
N LEU A 336 6.98 -5.38 23.13
CA LEU A 336 8.25 -4.65 23.02
C LEU A 336 8.03 -3.14 22.97
N PHE A 337 6.95 -2.69 22.32
CA PHE A 337 6.56 -1.28 22.29
C PHE A 337 6.09 -0.83 23.68
N ASN A 338 5.34 -1.68 24.39
CA ASN A 338 5.02 -1.45 25.80
C ASN A 338 6.30 -1.28 26.65
N LEU A 339 7.28 -2.17 26.47
CA LEU A 339 8.56 -2.09 27.18
C LEU A 339 9.30 -0.79 26.89
N ALA A 340 9.33 -0.33 25.63
CA ALA A 340 9.95 0.92 25.24
C ALA A 340 9.26 2.15 25.83
N GLY A 341 7.92 2.17 25.89
CA GLY A 341 7.16 3.21 26.57
C GLY A 341 7.43 3.23 28.07
N SER A 342 7.38 2.06 28.71
CA SER A 342 7.65 1.90 30.15
C SER A 342 9.07 2.29 30.52
N ALA A 343 10.04 2.00 29.65
CA ALA A 343 11.44 2.39 29.85
C ALA A 343 11.62 3.90 30.00
N VAL A 344 10.86 4.69 29.24
CA VAL A 344 10.88 6.16 29.34
C VAL A 344 10.10 6.65 30.55
N GLN A 345 8.89 6.12 30.77
CA GLN A 345 8.00 6.60 31.82
C GLN A 345 8.51 6.29 33.23
N ASP A 346 9.01 5.07 33.44
CA ASP A 346 9.40 4.57 34.76
C ASP A 346 10.92 4.53 34.97
N ALA A 347 11.70 4.97 33.98
CA ALA A 347 13.16 4.84 33.95
C ALA A 347 13.61 3.40 34.26
N LEU A 348 12.99 2.43 33.57
CA LEU A 348 13.08 0.99 33.84
C LEU A 348 14.53 0.46 33.83
N PHE A 349 15.40 1.04 33.01
CA PHE A 349 16.78 0.63 32.84
C PHE A 349 17.76 1.71 33.38
N PRO A 350 18.01 1.79 34.70
CA PRO A 350 18.92 2.78 35.28
C PRO A 350 20.40 2.43 35.03
N GLY A 351 21.23 3.42 34.72
CA GLY A 351 22.66 3.21 34.52
C GLY A 351 23.00 2.36 33.29
N LYS A 352 24.16 1.70 33.31
CA LYS A 352 24.66 0.85 32.22
C LYS A 352 24.25 -0.61 32.44
N HIS A 353 23.66 -1.22 31.42
CA HIS A 353 23.27 -2.64 31.43
C HIS A 353 24.17 -3.47 30.51
N SER A 354 24.25 -4.77 30.75
CA SER A 354 24.79 -5.79 29.84
C SER A 354 23.72 -6.36 28.92
N GLU A 355 24.17 -6.97 27.83
CA GLU A 355 23.30 -7.66 26.87
C GLU A 355 22.54 -8.81 27.55
N ALA A 356 23.20 -9.55 28.45
CA ALA A 356 22.58 -10.60 29.23
C ALA A 356 21.48 -10.08 30.17
N GLU A 357 21.71 -8.98 30.88
CA GLU A 357 20.68 -8.34 31.73
C GLU A 357 19.51 -7.85 30.88
N PHE A 358 19.79 -7.20 29.74
CA PHE A 358 18.75 -6.73 28.84
C PHE A 358 17.93 -7.90 28.26
N GLN A 359 18.58 -8.99 27.86
CA GLN A 359 17.91 -10.21 27.40
C GLN A 359 17.01 -10.81 28.46
N GLN A 360 17.44 -10.85 29.73
CA GLN A 360 16.60 -11.34 30.82
C GLN A 360 15.33 -10.51 30.99
N GLU A 361 15.43 -9.18 30.92
CA GLU A 361 14.29 -8.26 31.04
C GLU A 361 13.33 -8.37 29.85
N VAL A 362 13.85 -8.36 28.62
CA VAL A 362 13.04 -8.53 27.41
C VAL A 362 12.32 -9.89 27.44
N ARG A 363 13.03 -10.95 27.80
CA ARG A 363 12.43 -12.29 27.95
C ARG A 363 11.33 -12.30 28.99
N ALA A 364 11.55 -11.67 30.15
CA ALA A 364 10.55 -11.59 31.20
C ALA A 364 9.30 -10.83 30.73
N ALA A 365 9.46 -9.71 30.02
CA ALA A 365 8.37 -8.95 29.45
C ALA A 365 7.57 -9.77 28.42
N LEU A 366 8.26 -10.45 27.50
CA LEU A 366 7.62 -11.31 26.49
C LEU A 366 6.90 -12.52 27.11
N ARG A 367 7.49 -13.15 28.14
CA ARG A 367 6.87 -14.30 28.82
C ARG A 367 5.62 -13.96 29.62
N ARG A 368 5.44 -12.71 30.03
CA ARG A 368 4.21 -12.26 30.70
C ARG A 368 3.01 -12.23 29.76
N VAL A 369 3.23 -12.24 28.45
CA VAL A 369 2.15 -12.30 27.45
C VAL A 369 1.75 -13.77 27.26
N PRO A 370 0.50 -14.16 27.62
CA PRO A 370 0.08 -15.57 27.56
C PRO A 370 0.21 -16.21 26.17
N SER A 371 -0.02 -15.42 25.12
CA SER A 371 0.09 -15.87 23.73
C SER A 371 1.53 -16.00 23.21
N ILE A 372 2.53 -15.62 24.01
CA ILE A 372 3.95 -15.70 23.66
C ILE A 372 4.68 -16.69 24.56
N GLY A 373 4.40 -16.69 25.87
CA GLY A 373 5.31 -17.23 26.88
C GLY A 373 5.78 -18.67 26.70
N VAL A 374 4.89 -19.58 26.27
CA VAL A 374 5.24 -20.99 26.06
C VAL A 374 6.00 -21.25 24.76
N GLU A 375 5.84 -20.37 23.76
CA GLU A 375 6.42 -20.51 22.42
C GLU A 375 7.66 -19.61 22.22
N LEU A 376 8.10 -18.91 23.27
CA LEU A 376 9.33 -18.12 23.26
C LEU A 376 10.53 -19.03 23.45
N GLU A 377 11.35 -19.14 22.41
CA GLU A 377 12.57 -19.93 22.38
C GLU A 377 13.77 -19.09 22.82
N GLU A 378 14.60 -19.69 23.69
CA GLU A 378 15.94 -19.21 24.02
C GLU A 378 16.94 -20.15 23.32
N HIS A 379 17.96 -19.59 22.68
CA HIS A 379 19.00 -20.40 22.06
C HIS A 379 20.28 -20.31 22.89
N ALA A 380 20.75 -21.45 23.40
CA ALA A 380 21.96 -21.53 24.21
C ALA A 380 23.22 -21.45 23.31
N SER A 381 24.21 -20.68 23.75
CA SER A 381 25.48 -20.38 23.08
C SER A 381 26.25 -21.65 22.63
N ALA A 382 25.97 -22.17 21.43
CA ALA A 382 26.73 -23.21 20.76
C ALA A 382 27.18 -22.74 19.37
N ALA A 383 28.50 -22.60 19.21
CA ALA A 383 29.29 -22.36 18.00
C ALA A 383 28.52 -22.18 16.67
N GLY A 384 28.30 -20.92 16.27
CA GLY A 384 27.70 -20.59 14.96
C GLY A 384 27.08 -19.20 14.84
N GLY A 385 27.01 -18.46 15.95
CA GLY A 385 26.25 -17.21 16.04
C GLY A 385 24.79 -17.54 16.30
N ILE A 386 24.25 -17.03 17.40
CA ILE A 386 22.91 -17.37 17.88
C ILE A 386 22.11 -16.09 18.07
N THR A 387 20.83 -16.13 17.66
CA THR A 387 19.84 -15.10 17.99
C THR A 387 19.47 -15.20 19.46
N ASP A 388 19.37 -14.06 20.15
CA ASP A 388 19.10 -14.03 21.60
C ASP A 388 17.76 -14.66 21.99
N LEU A 389 16.69 -14.34 21.24
CA LEU A 389 15.35 -14.89 21.46
C LEU A 389 14.68 -15.18 20.10
N SER A 390 13.72 -16.12 20.08
CA SER A 390 12.85 -16.32 18.92
C SER A 390 11.42 -16.62 19.32
N PHE A 391 10.46 -16.17 18.52
CA PHE A 391 9.05 -16.51 18.69
C PHE A 391 8.49 -17.04 17.38
N ARG A 392 8.03 -18.30 17.35
CA ARG A 392 7.52 -18.98 16.15
C ARG A 392 8.46 -18.85 14.94
N GLY A 393 9.77 -18.85 15.19
CA GLY A 393 10.83 -18.68 14.20
C GLY A 393 11.19 -17.24 13.84
N ILE A 394 10.46 -16.23 14.31
CA ILE A 394 10.82 -14.81 14.14
C ILE A 394 12.02 -14.51 15.05
N PRO A 395 13.18 -14.09 14.52
CA PRO A 395 14.33 -13.76 15.33
C PRO A 395 14.14 -12.42 16.05
N ILE A 396 14.55 -12.38 17.32
CA ILE A 396 14.58 -11.18 18.16
C ILE A 396 16.02 -11.00 18.62
N GLU A 397 16.76 -10.14 17.91
CA GLU A 397 18.15 -9.80 18.22
C GLU A 397 18.20 -8.64 19.21
N LEU A 398 19.00 -8.77 20.26
CA LEU A 398 19.14 -7.80 21.34
C LEU A 398 20.55 -7.24 21.36
N LYS A 399 20.68 -5.92 21.50
CA LYS A 399 21.98 -5.25 21.64
C LYS A 399 21.93 -4.15 22.69
N VAL A 400 23.08 -3.83 23.26
CA VAL A 400 23.22 -2.69 24.19
C VAL A 400 24.28 -1.72 23.69
N GLU A 401 23.94 -0.45 23.61
CA GLU A 401 24.87 0.65 23.34
C GLU A 401 25.11 1.44 24.64
N ARG A 402 26.37 1.67 24.99
CA ARG A 402 26.75 2.26 26.30
C ARG A 402 27.52 3.57 26.17
N SER A 403 28.06 3.86 25.00
CA SER A 403 29.07 4.90 24.83
C SER A 403 28.53 6.10 24.08
N VAL A 404 27.74 5.87 23.03
CA VAL A 404 27.25 6.94 22.15
C VAL A 404 25.75 6.86 22.02
N LEU A 405 25.07 8.01 22.03
CA LEU A 405 23.64 8.07 21.77
C LEU A 405 23.30 7.33 20.46
N PHE A 406 22.41 6.36 20.56
CA PHE A 406 22.08 5.48 19.45
C PHE A 406 21.04 6.16 18.54
N SER A 407 21.23 6.05 17.23
CA SER A 407 20.30 6.52 16.21
C SER A 407 19.93 5.37 15.28
N LEU A 408 18.71 5.38 14.74
CA LEU A 408 18.20 4.33 13.87
C LEU A 408 19.09 4.10 12.64
N GLN A 409 19.80 5.12 12.15
CA GLN A 409 20.75 5.02 11.04
C GLN A 409 21.96 4.14 11.35
N LYS A 410 22.35 4.02 12.63
CA LYS A 410 23.46 3.17 13.07
C LYS A 410 23.08 1.69 13.22
N ALA A 411 21.80 1.35 13.02
CA ALA A 411 21.31 -0.03 13.12
C ALA A 411 21.90 -0.94 12.03
N GLY A 412 22.36 -0.39 10.91
CA GLY A 412 22.92 -1.13 9.78
C GLY A 412 23.96 -2.18 10.17
N ARG A 413 24.80 -1.91 11.18
CA ARG A 413 25.84 -2.86 11.65
C ARG A 413 25.30 -4.16 12.28
N PHE A 414 24.02 -4.18 12.67
CA PHE A 414 23.37 -5.34 13.30
C PHE A 414 22.25 -5.94 12.43
N LEU A 415 21.89 -5.29 11.33
CA LEU A 415 20.83 -5.78 10.42
C LEU A 415 21.22 -7.10 9.77
N SER A 416 22.46 -7.23 9.30
CA SER A 416 22.93 -8.42 8.58
C SER A 416 22.82 -9.69 9.43
N GLN A 417 23.15 -9.59 10.73
CA GLN A 417 23.03 -10.69 11.68
C GLN A 417 21.57 -11.10 11.87
N THR A 418 20.69 -10.13 12.17
CA THR A 418 19.25 -10.38 12.35
C THR A 418 18.61 -10.99 11.10
N ALA A 419 18.98 -10.47 9.91
CA ALA A 419 18.47 -10.94 8.63
C ALA A 419 18.93 -12.36 8.30
N SER A 420 20.17 -12.71 8.64
CA SER A 420 20.72 -14.06 8.45
C SER A 420 19.92 -15.09 9.26
N TYR A 421 19.54 -14.75 10.49
CA TYR A 421 18.71 -15.62 11.32
C TYR A 421 17.29 -15.76 10.79
N ALA A 422 16.68 -14.68 10.30
CA ALA A 422 15.36 -14.73 9.71
C ALA A 422 15.33 -15.69 8.52
N VAL A 423 16.30 -15.56 7.61
CA VAL A 423 16.45 -16.46 6.45
C VAL A 423 16.67 -17.91 6.89
N ALA A 424 17.54 -18.16 7.87
CA ALA A 424 17.79 -19.51 8.38
C ALA A 424 16.54 -20.18 8.97
N LYS A 425 15.59 -19.39 9.47
CA LYS A 425 14.29 -19.85 9.99
C LYS A 425 13.15 -19.76 8.98
N GLY A 426 13.44 -19.44 7.72
CA GLY A 426 12.44 -19.31 6.65
C GLY A 426 11.48 -18.13 6.84
N LYS A 427 11.92 -17.09 7.55
CA LYS A 427 11.17 -15.87 7.82
C LYS A 427 11.61 -14.72 6.93
N THR A 428 10.68 -13.81 6.69
CA THR A 428 10.86 -12.56 5.94
C THR A 428 10.88 -11.34 6.86
N THR A 429 10.69 -11.55 8.16
CA THR A 429 10.70 -10.52 9.21
C THR A 429 11.63 -10.86 10.36
N GLY A 430 12.11 -9.83 11.06
CA GLY A 430 12.91 -9.96 12.28
C GLY A 430 12.82 -8.71 13.14
N VAL A 431 13.21 -8.83 14.41
CA VAL A 431 13.24 -7.71 15.36
C VAL A 431 14.68 -7.46 15.80
N LEU A 432 15.11 -6.20 15.76
CA LEU A 432 16.36 -5.74 16.34
C LEU A 432 16.02 -4.73 17.44
N CYS A 433 16.19 -5.15 18.69
CA CYS A 433 15.89 -4.32 19.86
C CYS A 433 17.20 -3.87 20.53
N ILE A 434 17.38 -2.57 20.67
CA ILE A 434 18.63 -1.96 21.13
C ILE A 434 18.36 -1.14 22.37
N LEU A 435 19.00 -1.49 23.49
CA LEU A 435 18.98 -0.66 24.69
C LEU A 435 20.10 0.39 24.60
N ASP A 436 19.70 1.66 24.54
CA ASP A 436 20.61 2.80 24.60
C ASP A 436 20.83 3.21 26.06
N CYS A 437 21.95 2.79 26.63
CA CYS A 437 22.45 3.18 27.95
C CYS A 437 23.48 4.33 27.89
N SER A 438 23.61 5.06 26.77
CA SER A 438 24.53 6.19 26.69
C SER A 438 24.19 7.24 27.74
N GLU A 439 25.18 8.06 28.10
CA GLU A 439 24.92 9.27 28.87
C GLU A 439 24.02 10.21 28.07
N LYS A 440 23.04 10.82 28.76
CA LYS A 440 21.99 11.66 28.17
C LYS A 440 21.92 12.96 28.95
N ASN A 441 22.13 14.06 28.25
CA ASN A 441 22.15 15.42 28.82
C ASN A 441 20.88 16.23 28.48
N GLY A 442 19.91 15.61 27.81
CA GLY A 442 18.66 16.24 27.38
C GLY A 442 17.43 15.44 27.83
N PRO A 443 16.22 15.96 27.57
CA PRO A 443 14.99 15.25 27.89
C PRO A 443 14.93 13.90 27.15
N PRO A 444 14.19 12.91 27.68
CA PRO A 444 13.94 11.67 26.97
C PRO A 444 13.36 11.94 25.58
N ARG A 445 13.80 11.18 24.57
CA ARG A 445 13.21 11.26 23.23
C ARG A 445 11.85 10.59 23.22
N ASP A 446 10.99 10.95 22.27
CA ASP A 446 9.74 10.24 22.05
C ASP A 446 10.03 8.78 21.62
N PRO A 447 9.61 7.76 22.38
CA PRO A 447 9.84 6.36 22.01
C PRO A 447 9.19 5.97 20.67
N ALA A 448 8.11 6.63 20.24
CA ALA A 448 7.47 6.33 18.95
C ALA A 448 8.38 6.70 17.76
N GLN A 449 9.24 7.71 17.92
CA GLN A 449 10.22 8.13 16.91
C GLN A 449 11.48 7.24 16.87
N LEU A 450 11.61 6.31 17.83
CA LEU A 450 12.74 5.41 17.98
C LEU A 450 12.47 4.01 17.42
N ILE A 451 11.51 3.91 16.50
CA ILE A 451 11.10 2.70 15.80
C ILE A 451 11.22 2.93 14.30
N ALA A 452 11.75 1.96 13.55
CA ALA A 452 11.67 1.97 12.09
C ALA A 452 11.67 0.56 11.51
N ILE A 453 11.01 0.38 10.36
CA ILE A 453 11.22 -0.80 9.51
C ILE A 453 12.39 -0.50 8.57
N GLN A 454 13.38 -1.38 8.58
CA GLN A 454 14.54 -1.34 7.67
C GLN A 454 14.57 -2.63 6.86
N SER A 455 14.95 -2.52 5.58
CA SER A 455 15.14 -3.68 4.72
C SER A 455 16.60 -4.09 4.72
N ALA A 456 16.88 -5.36 4.97
CA ALA A 456 18.20 -5.92 4.73
C ALA A 456 18.39 -6.20 3.22
N GLU A 457 19.66 -6.39 2.80
CA GLU A 457 20.02 -6.64 1.39
C GLU A 457 19.32 -7.88 0.80
N ASN A 458 19.02 -8.87 1.64
CA ASN A 458 18.31 -10.10 1.27
C ASN A 458 16.77 -9.96 1.28
N GLY A 459 16.24 -8.75 1.41
CA GLY A 459 14.80 -8.46 1.39
C GLY A 459 14.07 -8.66 2.72
N VAL A 460 14.72 -9.16 3.76
CA VAL A 460 14.13 -9.32 5.11
C VAL A 460 13.79 -7.94 5.69
N ARG A 461 12.59 -7.79 6.25
CA ARG A 461 12.13 -6.58 6.92
C ARG A 461 12.38 -6.67 8.42
N ILE A 462 13.23 -5.78 8.93
CA ILE A 462 13.60 -5.75 10.34
C ILE A 462 12.95 -4.55 11.01
N CYS A 463 12.19 -4.80 12.08
CA CYS A 463 11.76 -3.73 12.98
C CYS A 463 12.91 -3.40 13.93
N VAL A 464 13.51 -2.25 13.73
CA VAL A 464 14.51 -1.68 14.63
C VAL A 464 13.79 -0.87 15.69
N LEU A 465 13.97 -1.25 16.96
CA LEU A 465 13.43 -0.58 18.13
C LEU A 465 14.58 -0.14 19.03
N VAL A 466 14.63 1.14 19.39
CA VAL A 466 15.61 1.66 20.37
C VAL A 466 14.89 1.96 21.68
N VAL A 467 15.22 1.17 22.70
CA VAL A 467 14.75 1.35 24.08
C VAL A 467 15.69 2.33 24.79
N GLN A 468 15.15 3.33 25.48
CA GLN A 468 15.96 4.31 26.20
C GLN A 468 16.24 3.85 27.62
N GLY A 469 17.52 3.63 27.93
CA GLY A 469 18.03 3.42 29.28
C GLY A 469 18.86 4.60 29.77
N ASN A 470 19.38 4.47 30.98
CA ASN A 470 20.17 5.50 31.68
C ASN A 470 19.47 6.87 31.75
N LEU A 471 18.14 6.86 31.92
CA LEU A 471 17.36 8.07 32.15
C LEU A 471 17.36 8.42 33.64
N LEU A 472 17.40 9.71 33.93
CA LEU A 472 17.18 10.21 35.30
C LEU A 472 15.73 9.96 35.67
N LYS A 473 15.50 9.40 36.88
CA LYS A 473 14.14 9.28 37.40
C LYS A 473 13.51 10.68 37.53
N PRO A 474 12.21 10.85 37.24
CA PRO A 474 11.53 12.14 37.43
C PRO A 474 11.74 12.73 38.83
N SER A 475 11.79 11.88 39.87
CA SER A 475 12.07 12.26 41.25
C SER A 475 13.47 12.83 41.50
N ALA A 476 14.43 12.56 40.61
CA ALA A 476 15.80 13.07 40.70
C ALA A 476 15.96 14.45 40.04
N LEU A 477 14.97 14.91 39.26
CA LEU A 477 14.98 16.22 38.58
C LEU A 477 14.37 17.34 39.44
N SER A 478 13.84 17.02 40.63
CA SER A 478 13.19 17.97 41.55
C SER A 478 14.12 18.49 42.66
N ARG A 479 15.44 18.40 42.51
CA ARG A 479 16.43 18.87 43.51
C ARG A 479 17.22 20.07 43.03
#